data_AF-Q4TI60-F1
#
_entry.id   AF-Q4TI60-F1
#
_cell.length_a   1.000
_cell.length_b   1.000
_cell.length_c   1.000
_cell.angle_alpha   90.00
_cell.angle_beta   90.00
_cell.angle_gamma   90.00
#
_symmetry.space_group_name_H-M   'P 1'
#
loop_
_entity.id
_entity.type
_entity.pdbx_description
1 polymer ?
#
loop_
_entity_poly.entity_id
_entity_poly.type
_entity_poly.pdbx_seq_one_letter_code
_entity_poly.pdbx_strand_id
1 'polypeptide(L)'
;REEGQCVEGIMEIFDMLLAATSRFRELKLQREEYVCLKAMILLNSNLCSASPQTAEELASRSRLLRLLDSVIDALVWVISRLGLSSQQQTLRLGHLTMLLSHIRHVSNKGMDHLSTMKRKNVVLVYNLLLEMLDAN
;
A
#
# COMPACT_ATOMS: atom_id res chain seq x y z
N ARG A 1 3.48 -25.88 -1.24
CA ARG A 1 4.75 -25.35 -0.70
C ARG A 1 5.97 -25.77 -1.54
N GLU A 2 5.80 -26.53 -2.64
CA GLU A 2 6.93 -27.07 -3.42
C GLU A 2 7.39 -26.22 -4.61
N GLU A 3 6.74 -25.09 -4.91
CA GLU A 3 7.09 -24.22 -6.05
C GLU A 3 8.16 -23.15 -5.72
N GLY A 4 8.64 -23.10 -4.47
CA GLY A 4 9.50 -22.02 -3.95
C GLY A 4 11.00 -22.13 -4.24
N GLN A 5 11.46 -23.21 -4.86
CA GLN A 5 12.90 -23.47 -5.05
C GLN A 5 13.52 -22.77 -6.27
N CYS A 6 12.72 -22.13 -7.13
CA CYS A 6 13.23 -21.56 -8.38
C CYS A 6 13.79 -20.13 -8.26
N VAL A 7 13.45 -19.35 -7.23
CA VAL A 7 13.89 -17.94 -7.10
C VAL A 7 14.26 -17.62 -5.65
N GLU A 8 15.54 -17.35 -5.40
CA GLU A 8 16.09 -17.05 -4.07
C GLU A 8 15.38 -15.86 -3.39
N GLY A 9 14.73 -16.08 -2.25
CA GLY A 9 14.10 -15.01 -1.45
C GLY A 9 12.64 -14.70 -1.81
N ILE A 10 12.07 -15.30 -2.87
CA ILE A 10 10.65 -15.08 -3.23
C ILE A 10 9.68 -15.62 -2.16
N MET A 11 10.09 -16.67 -1.44
CA MET A 11 9.27 -17.32 -0.43
C MET A 11 8.93 -16.40 0.76
N GLU A 12 9.87 -15.54 1.17
CA GLU A 12 9.62 -14.56 2.24
C GLU A 12 8.51 -13.58 1.82
N ILE A 13 8.56 -13.08 0.59
CA ILE A 13 7.54 -12.17 0.03
C ILE A 13 6.19 -12.88 -0.07
N PHE A 14 6.19 -14.14 -0.50
CA PHE A 14 4.98 -14.94 -0.60
C PHE A 14 4.31 -15.15 0.77
N ASP A 15 5.08 -15.50 1.79
CA ASP A 15 4.57 -15.66 3.16
C ASP A 15 4.01 -14.33 3.70
N MET A 16 4.68 -13.20 3.42
CA MET A 16 4.17 -11.87 3.78
C MET A 16 2.86 -11.52 3.06
N LEU A 17 2.73 -11.83 1.76
CA LEU A 17 1.49 -11.64 1.00
C LEU A 17 0.35 -12.52 1.53
N LEU A 18 0.65 -13.77 1.88
CA LEU A 18 -0.32 -14.68 2.51
C LEU A 18 -0.79 -14.16 3.87
N ALA A 19 0.11 -13.66 4.70
CA ALA A 19 -0.25 -13.06 5.99
C ALA A 19 -1.14 -11.82 5.80
N ALA A 20 -0.78 -10.92 4.87
CA ALA A 20 -1.57 -9.73 4.57
C ALA A 20 -2.97 -10.09 4.04
N THR A 21 -3.07 -11.03 3.10
CA THR A 21 -4.36 -11.48 2.55
C THR A 21 -5.21 -12.23 3.57
N SER A 22 -4.61 -13.01 4.49
CA SER A 22 -5.34 -13.59 5.62
C SER A 22 -5.95 -12.50 6.49
N ARG A 23 -5.19 -11.44 6.78
CA ARG A 23 -5.68 -10.32 7.59
C ARG A 23 -6.85 -9.59 6.93
N PHE A 24 -6.82 -9.42 5.60
CA PHE A 24 -7.95 -8.84 4.85
C PHE A 24 -9.22 -9.68 5.01
N ARG A 25 -9.08 -11.00 4.94
CA ARG A 25 -10.19 -11.95 5.11
C ARG A 25 -10.73 -11.95 6.54
N GLU A 26 -9.85 -11.94 7.54
CA GLU A 26 -10.22 -11.86 8.96
C GLU A 26 -11.04 -10.59 9.28
N LEU A 27 -10.61 -9.45 8.72
CA LEU A 27 -11.29 -8.17 8.91
C LEU A 27 -12.61 -8.06 8.13
N LYS A 28 -12.90 -9.04 7.26
CA LYS A 28 -14.03 -9.03 6.32
C LYS A 28 -14.08 -7.70 5.58
N LEU A 29 -12.96 -7.33 4.95
CA LEU A 29 -12.80 -6.04 4.28
C LEU A 29 -13.92 -5.83 3.25
N GLN A 30 -14.64 -4.72 3.36
CA GLN A 30 -15.69 -4.36 2.42
C GLN A 30 -15.09 -3.72 1.17
N ARG A 31 -15.83 -3.75 0.05
CA ARG A 31 -15.35 -3.24 -1.24
C ARG A 31 -15.06 -1.73 -1.17
N GLU A 32 -15.92 -1.00 -0.49
CA GLU A 32 -15.84 0.44 -0.30
C GLU A 32 -14.59 0.80 0.51
N GLU A 33 -14.33 0.07 1.61
CA GLU A 33 -13.13 0.25 2.42
C GLU A 33 -11.87 -0.07 1.62
N TYR A 34 -11.89 -1.14 0.83
CA TYR A 34 -10.78 -1.51 -0.03
C TYR A 34 -10.44 -0.42 -1.06
N VAL A 35 -11.45 0.21 -1.67
CA VAL A 35 -11.23 1.32 -2.60
C VAL A 35 -10.64 2.54 -1.87
N CYS A 36 -11.13 2.87 -0.67
CA CYS A 36 -10.54 3.92 0.17
C CYS A 36 -9.07 3.63 0.47
N LEU A 37 -8.73 2.40 0.89
CA LEU A 37 -7.34 2.02 1.16
C LEU A 37 -6.45 2.13 -0.08
N LYS A 38 -6.93 1.69 -1.26
CA LYS A 38 -6.18 1.88 -2.52
C LYS A 38 -5.92 3.36 -2.82
N ALA A 39 -6.92 4.22 -2.64
CA ALA A 39 -6.76 5.66 -2.83
C ALA A 39 -5.78 6.26 -1.81
N MET A 40 -5.85 5.84 -0.55
CA MET A 40 -4.89 6.26 0.48
C MET A 40 -3.46 5.83 0.14
N ILE A 41 -3.24 4.63 -0.41
CA ILE A 41 -1.91 4.18 -0.84
C ILE A 41 -1.36 5.11 -1.92
N LEU A 42 -2.15 5.36 -2.96
CA LEU A 42 -1.77 6.22 -4.10
C LEU A 42 -1.47 7.66 -3.68
N LEU A 43 -2.26 8.22 -2.76
CA LEU A 43 -2.08 9.59 -2.29
C LEU A 43 -0.91 9.70 -1.30
N ASN A 44 -0.72 8.73 -0.40
CA ASN A 44 0.34 8.76 0.61
C ASN A 44 1.74 8.49 0.05
N SER A 45 1.88 7.74 -1.04
CA SER A 45 3.19 7.49 -1.66
C SER A 45 3.82 8.79 -2.19
N ASN A 46 3.01 9.69 -2.76
CA ASN A 46 3.46 10.97 -3.32
C ASN A 46 3.77 12.05 -2.28
N LEU A 47 3.35 11.88 -1.02
CA LEU A 47 3.65 12.81 0.07
C LEU A 47 5.04 12.57 0.68
N CYS A 48 5.60 11.37 0.46
CA CYS A 48 6.92 10.97 0.96
C CYS A 48 8.06 11.31 -0.01
N SER A 49 7.77 11.71 -1.25
CA SER A 49 8.80 12.20 -2.19
C SER A 49 9.29 13.60 -1.79
N ALA A 50 10.48 13.96 -2.31
CA ALA A 50 11.33 15.13 -2.03
C ALA A 50 10.68 16.38 -1.37
N SER A 51 11.48 17.09 -0.56
CA SER A 51 11.09 18.38 0.01
C SER A 51 10.67 19.34 -1.11
N PRO A 52 9.48 19.96 -1.01
CA PRO A 52 9.01 20.86 -2.07
C PRO A 52 9.97 22.05 -2.19
N GLN A 53 10.44 22.30 -3.41
CA GLN A 53 11.41 23.35 -3.71
C GLN A 53 10.73 24.61 -4.26
N THR A 54 9.47 24.50 -4.69
CA THR A 54 8.69 25.59 -5.27
C THR A 54 7.36 25.83 -4.54
N ALA A 55 6.83 27.05 -4.64
CA ALA A 55 5.53 27.41 -4.09
C ALA A 55 4.38 26.60 -4.72
N GLU A 56 4.52 26.22 -6.00
CA GLU A 56 3.54 25.40 -6.71
C GLU A 56 3.51 23.96 -6.17
N GLU A 57 4.67 23.37 -5.87
CA GLU A 57 4.78 22.05 -5.23
C GLU A 57 4.20 22.05 -3.80
N LEU A 58 4.41 23.12 -3.04
CA LEU A 58 3.77 23.29 -1.73
C LEU A 58 2.24 23.32 -1.85
N ALA A 59 1.72 24.04 -2.85
CA ALA A 59 0.28 24.12 -3.10
C ALA A 59 -0.30 22.79 -3.63
N SER A 60 0.44 22.04 -4.46
CA SER A 60 0.02 20.72 -4.92
C SER A 60 0.01 19.70 -3.77
N ARG A 61 1.05 19.70 -2.92
CA ARG A 61 1.10 18.88 -1.69
C ARG A 61 -0.05 19.18 -0.75
N SER A 62 -0.38 20.45 -0.56
CA SER A 62 -1.53 20.88 0.24
C SER A 62 -2.88 20.40 -0.34
N ARG A 63 -3.00 20.35 -1.68
CA ARG A 63 -4.17 19.76 -2.35
C ARG A 63 -4.24 18.24 -2.13
N LEU A 64 -3.11 17.54 -2.22
CA LEU A 64 -3.04 16.10 -1.96
C LEU A 64 -3.43 15.74 -0.52
N LEU A 65 -2.98 16.51 0.47
CA LEU A 65 -3.37 16.31 1.86
C LEU A 65 -4.89 16.45 2.05
N ARG A 66 -5.50 17.50 1.48
CA ARG A 66 -6.97 17.68 1.53
C ARG A 66 -7.74 16.55 0.84
N LEU A 67 -7.22 16.02 -0.26
CA LEU A 67 -7.79 14.84 -0.91
C LEU A 67 -7.68 13.60 -0.02
N LEU A 68 -6.54 13.42 0.66
CA LEU A 68 -6.37 12.33 1.61
C LEU A 68 -7.34 12.44 2.78
N ASP A 69 -7.51 13.64 3.36
CA ASP A 69 -8.50 13.90 4.40
C ASP A 69 -9.91 13.53 3.93
N SER A 70 -10.27 13.92 2.70
CA SER A 70 -11.57 13.56 2.11
C SER A 70 -11.77 12.05 1.95
N VAL A 71 -10.69 11.31 1.62
CA VAL A 71 -10.74 9.84 1.52
C VAL A 71 -10.86 9.20 2.91
N ILE A 72 -10.20 9.78 3.93
CA ILE A 72 -10.31 9.34 5.33
C ILE A 72 -11.74 9.56 5.82
N ASP A 73 -12.33 10.73 5.56
CA ASP A 73 -13.72 11.04 5.91
C ASP A 73 -14.69 10.06 5.24
N ALA A 74 -14.48 9.77 3.94
CA ALA A 74 -15.27 8.77 3.22
C ALA A 74 -15.13 7.37 3.85
N LEU A 75 -13.92 6.98 4.26
CA LEU A 75 -13.69 5.69 4.94
C LEU A 75 -14.40 5.64 6.29
N VAL A 76 -14.30 6.69 7.11
CA VAL A 76 -15.00 6.80 8.40
C VAL A 76 -16.52 6.72 8.19
N TRP A 77 -17.03 7.40 7.17
CA TRP A 77 -18.44 7.33 6.80
C TRP A 77 -18.87 5.90 6.41
N VAL A 78 -18.10 5.21 5.56
CA VAL A 78 -18.36 3.80 5.21
C VAL A 78 -18.39 2.92 6.45
N ILE A 79 -17.42 3.07 7.36
CA ILE A 79 -17.35 2.31 8.62
C ILE A 79 -18.58 2.57 9.50
N SER A 80 -19.03 3.82 9.59
CA SER A 80 -20.19 4.20 10.39
C SER A 80 -21.49 3.50 9.94
N ARG A 81 -21.58 3.15 8.65
CA ARG A 81 -22.73 2.46 8.07
C ARG A 81 -22.79 0.97 8.38
N LEU A 82 -21.75 0.41 9.00
CA LEU A 82 -21.68 -1.00 9.39
C LEU A 82 -22.45 -1.33 10.69
N GLY A 83 -23.08 -0.33 11.33
CA GLY A 83 -23.83 -0.54 12.58
C GLY A 83 -22.93 -0.81 13.80
N LEU A 84 -21.66 -0.42 13.73
CA LEU A 84 -20.68 -0.60 14.80
C LEU A 84 -20.81 0.51 15.86
N SER A 85 -20.47 0.20 17.11
CA SER A 85 -20.34 1.23 18.16
C SER A 85 -19.18 2.18 17.85
N SER A 86 -19.18 3.38 18.42
CA SER A 86 -18.10 4.37 18.19
C SER A 86 -16.70 3.79 18.48
N GLN A 87 -16.55 3.04 19.58
CA GLN A 87 -15.29 2.36 19.92
C GLN A 87 -14.89 1.32 18.85
N GLN A 88 -15.84 0.54 18.36
CA GLN A 88 -15.60 -0.45 17.30
C GLN A 88 -15.24 0.23 15.97
N GLN A 89 -15.83 1.39 15.65
CA GLN A 89 -15.48 2.17 14.47
C GLN A 89 -14.03 2.65 14.53
N THR A 90 -13.60 3.22 15.66
CA THR A 90 -12.20 3.64 15.86
C THR A 90 -11.24 2.45 15.76
N LEU A 91 -11.57 1.32 16.38
CA LEU A 91 -10.76 0.12 16.29
C LEU A 91 -10.65 -0.41 14.85
N ARG A 92 -11.77 -0.41 14.12
CA ARG A 92 -11.79 -0.82 12.72
C ARG A 92 -10.92 0.10 11.86
N LEU A 93 -11.05 1.41 12.02
CA LEU A 93 -10.20 2.37 11.33
C LEU A 93 -8.71 2.11 11.61
N GLY A 94 -8.33 1.88 12.87
CA GLY A 94 -6.97 1.51 13.26
C GLY A 94 -6.48 0.20 12.62
N HIS A 95 -7.32 -0.83 12.58
CA HIS A 95 -6.98 -2.08 11.89
C HIS A 95 -6.76 -1.87 10.38
N LEU A 96 -7.60 -1.06 9.74
CA LEU A 96 -7.50 -0.77 8.31
C LEU A 96 -6.27 0.07 7.97
N THR A 97 -5.91 1.05 8.79
CA THR A 97 -4.68 1.84 8.60
C THR A 97 -3.43 1.00 8.86
N MET A 98 -3.44 0.05 9.80
CA MET A 98 -2.34 -0.91 9.98
C MET A 98 -2.14 -1.84 8.77
N LEU A 99 -3.18 -2.12 7.98
CA LEU A 99 -2.97 -2.86 6.72
C LEU A 99 -2.06 -2.09 5.76
N LEU A 100 -2.15 -0.75 5.74
CA LEU A 100 -1.33 0.09 4.86
C LEU A 100 0.17 -0.04 5.16
N SER A 101 0.54 -0.18 6.44
CA SER A 101 1.96 -0.36 6.82
C SER A 101 2.48 -1.73 6.41
N HIS A 102 1.68 -2.79 6.59
CA HIS A 102 2.03 -4.13 6.10
C HIS A 102 2.20 -4.12 4.58
N ILE A 103 1.26 -3.54 3.83
CA ILE A 103 1.35 -3.46 2.36
C ILE A 103 2.62 -2.72 1.94
N ARG A 104 2.94 -1.58 2.57
CA ARG A 104 4.17 -0.83 2.31
C ARG A 104 5.42 -1.68 2.55
N HIS A 105 5.45 -2.44 3.65
CA HIS A 105 6.58 -3.32 3.96
C HIS A 105 6.77 -4.40 2.89
N VAL A 106 5.69 -5.09 2.50
CA VAL A 106 5.74 -6.11 1.45
C VAL A 106 6.15 -5.52 0.12
N SER A 107 5.63 -4.33 -0.22
CA SER A 107 6.00 -3.60 -1.44
C SER A 107 7.49 -3.29 -1.48
N ASN A 108 8.07 -2.75 -0.39
CA ASN A 108 9.48 -2.42 -0.32
C ASN A 108 10.35 -3.68 -0.48
N LYS A 109 10.02 -4.75 0.24
CA LYS A 109 10.70 -6.05 0.11
C LYS A 109 10.61 -6.62 -1.31
N GLY A 110 9.44 -6.50 -1.94
CA GLY A 110 9.22 -6.89 -3.33
C GLY A 110 10.09 -6.10 -4.30
N MET A 111 10.20 -4.78 -4.11
CA MET A 111 11.03 -3.93 -4.96
C MET A 111 12.53 -4.19 -4.80
N ASP A 112 13.00 -4.41 -3.57
CA ASP A 112 14.40 -4.76 -3.30
C ASP A 112 14.77 -6.11 -3.95
N HIS A 113 13.85 -7.08 -3.86
CA HIS A 113 14.02 -8.38 -4.49
C HIS A 113 14.05 -8.26 -6.02
N LEU A 114 13.09 -7.54 -6.63
CA LEU A 114 13.04 -7.32 -8.08
C LEU A 114 14.30 -6.60 -8.58
N SER A 115 14.75 -5.56 -7.87
CA SER A 115 16.02 -4.86 -8.13
C SER A 115 17.22 -5.79 -8.10
N THR A 116 17.25 -6.71 -7.14
CA THR A 116 18.34 -7.69 -7.01
C THR A 116 18.31 -8.72 -8.13
N MET A 117 17.13 -9.21 -8.51
CA MET A 117 16.97 -10.15 -9.63
C MET A 117 17.33 -9.51 -10.98
N LYS A 118 16.96 -8.23 -11.19
CA LYS A 118 17.43 -7.41 -12.33
C LYS A 118 18.96 -7.36 -12.36
N ARG A 119 19.62 -6.99 -11.26
CA ARG A 119 21.10 -6.89 -11.19
C ARG A 119 21.80 -8.22 -11.44
N LYS A 120 21.21 -9.33 -11.02
CA LYS A 120 21.71 -10.69 -11.30
C LYS A 120 21.42 -11.17 -12.73
N ASN A 121 20.70 -10.39 -13.55
CA ASN A 121 20.20 -10.77 -14.89
C ASN A 121 19.39 -12.08 -14.91
N VAL A 122 18.70 -12.38 -13.80
CA VAL A 122 17.90 -13.63 -13.66
C VAL A 122 16.51 -13.46 -14.23
N VAL A 123 16.02 -12.21 -14.36
CA VAL A 123 14.67 -11.89 -14.82
C VAL A 123 14.75 -10.80 -15.88
N LEU A 124 13.99 -10.96 -16.97
CA LEU A 124 13.74 -9.91 -17.95
C LEU A 124 12.62 -9.00 -17.41
N VAL A 125 12.91 -7.70 -17.34
CA VAL A 125 11.95 -6.69 -16.89
C VAL A 125 11.52 -5.87 -18.09
N TYR A 126 10.21 -5.79 -18.33
CA TYR A 126 9.63 -4.95 -19.39
C TYR A 126 9.98 -3.48 -19.18
N ASN A 127 10.17 -2.71 -20.26
CA ASN A 127 10.58 -1.29 -20.20
C ASN A 127 9.73 -0.45 -19.24
N LEU A 128 8.40 -0.59 -19.28
CA LEU A 128 7.52 0.15 -18.36
C LEU A 128 7.78 -0.21 -16.89
N LEU A 129 7.96 -1.50 -16.59
CA LEU A 129 8.25 -1.97 -15.23
C LEU A 129 9.66 -1.54 -14.79
N LEU A 130 10.59 -1.43 -15.73
CA LEU A 130 11.94 -0.94 -15.51
C LEU A 130 11.93 0.54 -15.13
N GLU A 131 11.18 1.36 -15.86
CA GLU A 131 10.99 2.78 -15.57
C GLU A 131 10.38 2.98 -14.17
N MET A 132 9.39 2.16 -13.80
CA MET A 132 8.80 2.20 -12.45
C MET A 132 9.78 1.78 -11.36
N LEU A 133 10.68 0.83 -11.64
CA LEU A 133 11.69 0.35 -10.70
C LEU A 133 12.80 1.40 -10.46
N ASP A 134 13.18 2.12 -11.52
CA ASP A 134 14.25 3.11 -11.49
C ASP A 134 13.76 4.48 -10.98
N ALA A 135 12.44 4.70 -10.87
CA ALA A 135 11.81 5.90 -10.33
C ALA A 135 11.77 5.96 -8.78
N ASN A 136 12.41 5.01 -8.09
CA ASN A 136 12.45 4.88 -6.63
C ASN A 136 13.50 5.78 -5.97
#